data_AF-A0A842UWX4-F1
#
_entry.id   AF-A0A842UWX4-F1
#
_cell.length_a   1.000
_cell.length_b   1.000
_cell.length_c   1.000
_cell.angle_alpha   90.00
_cell.angle_beta   90.00
_cell.angle_gamma   90.00
#
_symmetry.space_group_name_H-M   'P 1'
#
loop_
_entity.id
_entity.type
_entity.pdbx_description
1 polymer ?
#
loop_
_entity_poly.entity_id
_entity_poly.type
_entity_poly.pdbx_seq_one_letter_code
_entity_poly.pdbx_strand_id
1 'polypeptide(L)'
;MEKDKQQINLNIVEGDPFFAHEVSMNFTPTQITLDFKCITPRTDPRGNTPSFLLKHNVVMLEPWHAKMMLDVLSNVLKKYEDEFGKISKPKPIQKAAKKQKKASKKKSSTKTTGAPSYLG
;
A
#
# COMPACT_ATOMS: atom_id res chain seq x y z
N MET A 1 -15.32 28.06 -42.38
CA MET A 1 -14.21 27.08 -42.34
C MET A 1 -14.45 26.18 -41.15
N GLU A 2 -15.17 25.08 -41.36
CA GLU A 2 -15.31 24.02 -40.36
C GLU A 2 -13.92 23.45 -40.07
N LYS A 3 -13.49 23.49 -38.81
CA LYS A 3 -12.26 22.83 -38.38
C LYS A 3 -12.53 21.32 -38.40
N ASP A 4 -11.96 20.64 -39.39
CA ASP A 4 -11.94 19.18 -39.47
C ASP A 4 -11.55 18.59 -38.12
N LYS A 5 -12.46 17.82 -37.52
CA LYS A 5 -12.20 17.05 -36.30
C LYS A 5 -11.24 15.92 -36.66
N GLN A 6 -9.94 16.13 -36.48
CA GLN A 6 -8.95 15.07 -36.57
C GLN A 6 -9.34 13.94 -35.60
N GLN A 7 -9.61 12.76 -36.15
CA GLN A 7 -9.79 11.55 -35.37
C GLN A 7 -8.44 11.15 -34.76
N ILE A 8 -8.37 11.19 -33.43
CA ILE A 8 -7.20 10.70 -32.68
C ILE A 8 -7.39 9.19 -32.51
N ASN A 9 -6.55 8.41 -33.18
CA ASN A 9 -6.50 6.96 -32.99
C ASN A 9 -5.75 6.67 -31.68
N LEU A 10 -6.49 6.28 -30.64
CA LEU A 10 -5.94 5.87 -29.35
C LEU A 10 -5.76 4.35 -29.35
N ASN A 11 -4.51 3.89 -29.29
CA ASN A 11 -4.20 2.49 -29.03
C ASN A 11 -4.00 2.30 -27.52
N ILE A 12 -4.96 1.66 -26.87
CA ILE A 12 -4.90 1.35 -25.44
C ILE A 12 -4.27 -0.03 -25.29
N VAL A 13 -3.11 -0.09 -24.63
CA VAL A 13 -2.56 -1.37 -24.17
C VAL A 13 -3.16 -1.62 -22.79
N GLU A 14 -4.13 -2.53 -22.73
CA GLU A 14 -4.71 -2.96 -21.46
C GLU A 14 -3.68 -3.82 -20.70
N GLY A 15 -3.23 -3.31 -19.56
CA GLY A 15 -2.44 -4.10 -18.61
C GLY A 15 -3.33 -5.05 -17.81
N ASP A 16 -2.76 -6.15 -17.32
CA ASP A 16 -3.50 -7.09 -16.47
C ASP A 16 -4.02 -6.38 -15.21
N PRO A 17 -5.34 -6.46 -14.91
CA PRO A 17 -5.86 -5.96 -13.66
C PRO A 17 -5.17 -6.71 -12.51
N PHE A 18 -4.82 -5.97 -11.46
CA PHE A 18 -4.12 -6.54 -10.32
C PHE A 18 -4.75 -6.11 -9.01
N PHE A 19 -4.72 -7.03 -8.05
CA PHE A 19 -5.07 -6.77 -6.68
C PHE A 19 -3.80 -6.50 -5.87
N ALA A 20 -3.85 -5.53 -4.97
CA ALA A 20 -2.74 -5.20 -4.07
C ALA A 20 -3.20 -5.33 -2.62
N HIS A 21 -2.43 -6.06 -1.82
CA HIS A 21 -2.66 -6.21 -0.38
C HIS A 21 -2.09 -5.02 0.39
N GLU A 22 -0.98 -4.47 -0.11
CA GLU A 22 -0.26 -3.35 0.48
C GLU A 22 0.08 -2.34 -0.60
N VAL A 23 0.03 -1.06 -0.20
CA VAL A 23 0.52 0.06 -1.00
C VAL A 23 1.57 0.78 -0.18
N SER A 24 2.79 0.87 -0.72
CA SER A 24 3.86 1.68 -0.16
C SER A 24 4.10 2.89 -1.05
N MET A 25 4.42 4.03 -0.44
CA MET A 25 4.68 5.27 -1.15
C MET A 25 6.07 5.76 -0.80
N ASN A 26 6.81 6.19 -1.82
CA ASN A 26 8.06 6.91 -1.65
C ASN A 26 8.05 8.16 -2.55
N PHE A 27 8.87 9.15 -2.23
CA PHE A 27 8.97 10.36 -3.01
C PHE A 27 10.41 10.82 -3.17
N THR A 28 10.68 11.39 -4.34
CA THR A 28 11.80 12.27 -4.64
C THR A 28 11.22 13.64 -5.00
N PRO A 29 12.05 14.71 -5.05
CA PRO A 29 11.55 16.04 -5.41
C PRO A 29 10.85 16.10 -6.77
N THR A 30 11.22 15.22 -7.71
CA THR A 30 10.68 15.19 -9.07
C THR A 30 9.59 14.15 -9.26
N GLN A 31 9.45 13.19 -8.36
CA GLN A 31 8.64 12.00 -8.61
C GLN A 31 8.10 11.38 -7.34
N ILE A 32 6.87 10.91 -7.40
CA ILE A 32 6.22 10.09 -6.39
C ILE A 32 6.07 8.68 -6.95
N THR A 33 6.52 7.70 -6.18
CA THR A 33 6.48 6.28 -6.54
C THR A 33 5.47 5.57 -5.65
N LEU A 34 4.43 5.03 -6.28
CA LEU A 34 3.43 4.17 -5.67
C LEU A 34 3.78 2.73 -5.99
N ASP A 35 4.07 1.96 -4.98
CA ASP A 35 4.42 0.55 -5.09
C ASP A 35 3.26 -0.29 -4.54
N PHE A 36 2.65 -1.08 -5.42
CA PHE A 36 1.57 -1.99 -5.12
C PHE A 36 2.09 -3.42 -5.01
N LYS A 37 1.94 -4.01 -3.83
CA LYS A 37 2.41 -5.36 -3.51
C LYS A 37 1.26 -6.32 -3.33
N CYS A 38 1.32 -7.44 -4.04
CA CYS A 38 0.43 -8.56 -3.86
C CYS A 38 1.23 -9.75 -3.34
N ILE A 39 1.01 -10.10 -2.06
CA ILE A 39 1.71 -11.19 -1.39
C ILE A 39 0.74 -12.35 -1.28
N THR A 40 1.03 -13.45 -1.98
CA THR A 40 0.19 -14.65 -1.96
C THR A 40 1.00 -15.83 -1.44
N PRO A 41 0.53 -16.51 -0.36
CA PRO A 41 1.14 -17.76 0.07
C PRO A 41 0.82 -18.85 -0.96
N ARG A 42 1.85 -19.54 -1.42
CA ARG A 42 1.77 -20.69 -2.33
C ARG A 42 2.30 -21.91 -1.59
N THR A 43 1.43 -22.90 -1.42
CA THR A 43 1.84 -24.26 -1.06
C THR A 43 2.21 -24.98 -2.34
N ASP A 44 3.51 -25.20 -2.56
CA ASP A 44 3.96 -26.07 -3.64
C ASP A 44 3.70 -27.53 -3.22
N PRO A 45 2.94 -28.33 -3.98
CA PRO A 45 2.71 -29.73 -3.64
C PRO A 45 3.99 -30.59 -3.66
N ARG A 46 5.11 -30.09 -4.22
CA ARG A 46 6.40 -30.81 -4.29
C ARG A 46 7.35 -30.45 -3.14
N GLY A 47 7.14 -29.31 -2.49
CA GLY A 47 7.98 -28.82 -1.41
C GLY A 47 7.17 -28.63 -0.14
N ASN A 48 7.58 -29.28 0.96
CA ASN A 48 6.96 -29.08 2.28
C ASN A 48 7.20 -27.65 2.85
N THR A 49 7.78 -26.73 2.09
CA THR A 49 8.05 -25.36 2.51
C THR A 49 7.02 -24.39 1.91
N PRO A 50 6.31 -23.62 2.74
CA PRO A 50 5.45 -22.56 2.25
C PRO A 50 6.31 -21.49 1.55
N SER A 51 5.96 -21.16 0.31
CA SER A 51 6.62 -20.09 -0.47
C SER A 51 5.69 -18.88 -0.58
N PHE A 52 6.25 -17.68 -0.65
CA PHE A 52 5.47 -16.46 -0.92
C PHE A 52 5.76 -15.98 -2.33
N LEU A 53 4.71 -15.82 -3.13
CA LEU A 53 4.80 -15.16 -4.41
C LEU A 53 4.46 -13.68 -4.23
N LEU A 54 5.42 -12.81 -4.57
CA LEU A 54 5.26 -11.35 -4.56
C LEU A 54 5.08 -10.86 -6.00
N LYS A 55 3.90 -10.29 -6.31
CA LYS A 55 3.69 -9.51 -7.54
C LYS A 55 3.80 -8.02 -7.18
N HIS A 56 4.65 -7.30 -7.90
CA HIS A 56 5.04 -5.93 -7.62
C HIS A 56 4.74 -5.04 -8.83
N ASN A 57 3.83 -4.09 -8.66
CA ASN A 57 3.45 -3.14 -9.71
C ASN A 57 3.73 -1.72 -9.24
N VAL A 58 4.50 -0.97 -10.02
CA VAL A 58 4.95 0.38 -9.64
C VAL A 58 4.29 1.39 -10.56
N VAL A 59 3.66 2.39 -9.96
CA VAL A 59 3.14 3.57 -10.66
C VAL A 59 3.97 4.77 -10.25
N MET A 60 4.51 5.46 -11.24
CA MET A 60 5.38 6.61 -11.08
C MET A 60 4.63 7.85 -11.56
N LEU A 61 4.50 8.84 -10.68
CA LEU A 61 3.75 10.07 -10.94
C LEU A 61 4.62 11.27 -10.63
N GLU A 62 4.41 12.37 -11.33
CA GLU A 62 4.94 13.66 -10.87
C GLU A 62 4.14 14.18 -9.68
N PRO A 63 4.73 15.02 -8.79
CA PRO A 63 4.05 15.56 -7.63
C PRO A 63 2.73 16.28 -7.95
N TRP A 64 2.67 16.99 -9.09
CA TRP A 64 1.45 17.65 -9.54
C TRP A 64 0.33 16.65 -9.85
N HIS A 65 0.64 15.61 -10.62
CA HIS A 65 -0.31 14.56 -10.98
C HIS A 65 -0.76 13.75 -9.75
N ALA A 66 0.13 13.51 -8.79
CA ALA A 66 -0.22 12.86 -7.53
C ALA A 66 -1.22 13.67 -6.69
N LYS A 67 -1.14 15.00 -6.72
CA LYS A 67 -2.13 15.87 -6.06
C LYS A 67 -3.51 15.71 -6.71
N MET A 68 -3.57 15.71 -8.04
CA MET A 68 -4.83 15.47 -8.76
C MET A 68 -5.40 14.07 -8.47
N MET A 69 -4.53 13.06 -8.40
CA MET A 69 -4.93 11.71 -8.02
C MET A 69 -5.58 11.67 -6.63
N LEU A 70 -5.00 12.39 -5.65
CA LEU A 70 -5.56 12.49 -4.31
C LEU A 70 -6.95 13.12 -4.31
N ASP A 71 -7.17 14.17 -5.10
CA ASP A 71 -8.47 14.83 -5.21
C ASP A 71 -9.54 13.88 -5.79
N VAL A 72 -9.20 13.17 -6.87
CA VAL A 72 -10.09 12.17 -7.48
C VAL A 72 -10.41 11.06 -6.48
N LEU A 73 -9.39 10.50 -5.83
CA LEU A 73 -9.55 9.43 -4.84
C LEU A 73 -10.43 9.88 -3.67
N SER A 74 -10.20 11.08 -3.16
CA SER A 74 -10.96 11.66 -2.06
C SER A 74 -12.44 11.84 -2.41
N ASN A 75 -12.73 12.29 -3.64
CA ASN A 75 -14.11 12.46 -4.09
C ASN A 75 -14.83 11.12 -4.24
N VAL A 76 -14.16 10.09 -4.74
CA VAL A 76 -14.72 8.73 -4.85
C VAL A 76 -14.99 8.15 -3.46
N LEU A 77 -14.05 8.31 -2.52
CA LEU A 77 -14.22 7.83 -1.15
C LEU A 77 -15.38 8.52 -0.43
N LYS A 78 -15.56 9.84 -0.61
CA LYS A 78 -16.71 10.57 -0.05
C LYS A 78 -18.04 10.00 -0.55
N LYS A 79 -18.17 9.82 -1.86
CA LYS A 79 -19.38 9.21 -2.45
C LYS A 79 -19.65 7.81 -1.91
N TYR A 80 -18.59 7.00 -1.76
CA TYR A 80 -18.71 5.69 -1.15
C TYR A 80 -19.21 5.78 0.30
N GLU A 81 -18.69 6.71 1.10
CA GLU A 81 -19.14 6.89 2.48
C GLU A 81 -20.57 7.42 2.59
N ASP A 82 -21.01 8.25 1.64
CA ASP A 82 -22.38 8.75 1.57
C ASP A 82 -23.38 7.62 1.24
N GLU A 83 -22.99 6.67 0.39
CA GLU A 83 -23.84 5.55 -0.04
C GLU A 83 -23.83 4.35 0.94
N PHE A 84 -22.66 3.98 1.45
CA PHE A 84 -22.45 2.74 2.23
C PHE A 84 -22.14 2.99 3.71
N GLY A 85 -22.00 4.25 4.11
CA GLY A 85 -21.63 4.66 5.46
C GLY A 85 -20.12 4.79 5.67
N LYS A 86 -19.75 5.37 6.82
CA LYS A 86 -18.35 5.74 7.12
C LYS A 86 -17.42 4.52 7.15
N ILE A 87 -16.27 4.66 6.51
CA ILE A 87 -15.22 3.63 6.49
C ILE A 87 -14.61 3.56 7.89
N SER A 88 -14.93 2.49 8.63
CA SER A 88 -14.39 2.25 9.97
C SER A 88 -13.36 1.13 9.97
N LYS A 89 -12.26 1.31 10.71
CA LYS A 89 -11.27 0.24 10.88
C LYS A 89 -11.91 -0.94 11.60
N PRO A 90 -11.80 -2.19 11.08
CA PRO A 90 -12.35 -3.38 11.73
C PRO A 90 -11.91 -3.49 13.20
N LYS A 91 -12.86 -3.80 14.10
CA LYS A 91 -12.60 -3.99 15.54
C LYS A 91 -11.42 -4.95 15.84
N PRO A 92 -11.21 -6.06 15.10
CA PRO A 92 -10.06 -6.94 15.30
C PRO A 92 -8.71 -6.26 15.06
N ILE A 93 -8.61 -5.44 13.99
CA ILE A 93 -7.38 -4.70 13.66
C ILE A 93 -7.07 -3.67 14.75
N GLN A 94 -8.10 -2.99 15.28
CA GLN A 94 -7.92 -2.06 16.40
C GLN A 94 -7.43 -2.75 17.68
N LYS A 95 -7.98 -3.94 18.00
CA LYS A 95 -7.53 -4.75 19.15
C LYS A 95 -6.08 -5.20 18.97
N ALA A 96 -5.71 -5.65 17.77
CA ALA A 96 -4.34 -6.07 17.43
C ALA A 96 -3.35 -4.90 17.57
N ALA A 97 -3.68 -3.72 17.03
CA ALA A 97 -2.85 -2.52 17.16
C ALA A 97 -2.66 -2.08 18.62
N LYS A 98 -3.71 -2.17 19.46
CA LYS A 98 -3.61 -1.90 20.90
C LYS A 98 -2.69 -2.91 21.61
N LYS A 99 -2.74 -4.20 21.26
CA LYS A 99 -1.85 -5.23 21.81
C LYS A 99 -0.39 -4.97 21.43
N GLN A 100 -0.11 -4.65 20.17
CA GLN A 100 1.25 -4.33 19.70
C GLN A 100 1.83 -3.10 20.41
N LYS A 101 1.06 -2.02 20.57
CA LYS A 101 1.49 -0.82 21.31
C LYS A 101 1.78 -1.09 22.79
N LYS A 102 1.05 -2.00 23.43
CA LYS A 102 1.31 -2.41 24.82
C LYS A 102 2.59 -3.26 24.92
N ALA A 103 2.83 -4.14 23.95
CA ALA A 103 4.03 -4.97 23.90
C ALA A 103 5.31 -4.15 23.66
N SER A 104 5.28 -3.12 22.80
CA SER A 104 6.43 -2.25 22.57
C SER A 104 6.76 -1.36 23.77
N LYS A 105 5.75 -0.83 24.49
CA LYS A 105 5.97 -0.08 25.75
C LYS A 105 6.58 -0.94 26.86
N LYS A 106 6.20 -2.23 26.94
CA LYS A 106 6.75 -3.15 27.95
C LYS A 106 8.22 -3.49 27.66
N LYS A 107 8.64 -3.55 26.39
CA LYS A 107 10.05 -3.75 26.00
C LYS A 107 10.92 -2.52 26.26
N SER A 108 10.39 -1.30 26.15
CA SER A 108 11.16 -0.08 26.47
C SER A 108 11.36 0.14 27.96
N SER A 109 10.49 -0.40 28.82
CA SER A 109 10.61 -0.30 30.29
C SER A 109 11.53 -1.35 30.93
N THR A 110 12.11 -2.27 30.17
CA THR A 110 13.00 -3.34 30.68
C THR A 110 14.47 -3.13 30.28
N LYS A 111 14.90 -1.88 30.10
CA LYS A 111 16.32 -1.51 29.97
C LYS A 111 16.86 -0.91 31.28
N THR A 112 17.04 -1.75 32.30
CA THR A 112 18.04 -1.57 33.38
C THR A 112 18.16 -2.87 34.17
N THR A 113 18.76 -3.89 33.55
CA THR A 113 19.56 -4.88 34.26
C THR A 113 20.78 -5.11 33.39
N GLY A 114 21.90 -4.53 33.79
CA GLY A 114 23.15 -4.57 33.04
C GLY A 114 23.58 -6.01 32.80
N ALA A 115 23.78 -6.38 31.54
CA ALA A 115 24.51 -7.59 31.22
C ALA A 115 26.00 -7.30 31.49
N PRO A 116 26.70 -8.12 32.29
CA PRO A 116 28.14 -7.96 32.48
C PRO A 116 28.86 -8.18 31.14
N SER A 117 29.76 -7.25 30.80
CA SER A 117 30.59 -7.32 29.60
C SER A 117 31.66 -8.40 29.80
N TYR A 118 31.50 -9.54 29.13
CA TYR A 118 32.49 -10.64 29.08
C TYR A 118 33.27 -10.65 27.77
N LEU A 119 33.66 -9.48 27.30
CA LEU A 119 34.70 -9.31 26.28
C LEU A 119 35.66 -8.28 26.82
N GLY A 120 36.73 -8.78 27.46
CA GLY A 120 37.97 -8.07 27.66
C GLY A 120 38.87 -8.23 26.44
#